data_AF-A0AA41UWR4-F1
#
_entry.id   AF-A0AA41UWR4-F1
#
_cell.length_a   1.000
_cell.length_b   1.000
_cell.length_c   1.000
_cell.angle_alpha   90.00
_cell.angle_beta   90.00
_cell.angle_gamma   90.00
#
_symmetry.space_group_name_H-M   'P 1'
#
loop_
_entity.id
_entity.type
_entity.pdbx_description
1 polymer ?
#
loop_
_entity_poly.entity_id
_entity_poly.type
_entity_poly.pdbx_seq_one_letter_code
_entity_poly.pdbx_strand_id
1 'polypeptide(L)'
;MEIDLTPKSSKSVYGGEGGSYFSWSPSDYGYPTQRGMQLPYLVILFTGDTSKGHKAGEFTEFALTGANGILTGFTSEFVGRAWDLEEDKVKELVGSQKSTGVIEVKDEKGMTFNCLEARLDVNIKNGGHVVVLNTKNLPSVEQVGLGADLVRINAGSMCSPGFSCDSAYPVTYIVQVRGRAQIFGLDGKPKMEIRVKAGNLLIIPGFLVVSKIADEEGTDWFSSIISIPNPIFCHLAGRTSDSKALNPQVLVASFNVAPEAEKHFRSKRTNTEIFFLAPNKEE
;
A
#
# COMPACT_ATOMS: atom_id res chain seq x y z
N MET A 1 19.00 8.42 -13.84
CA MET A 1 19.06 7.83 -12.49
C MET A 1 18.30 6.52 -12.56
N GLU A 2 18.98 5.37 -12.51
CA GLU A 2 18.32 4.06 -12.50
C GLU A 2 17.60 3.90 -11.16
N ILE A 3 16.29 3.69 -11.20
CA ILE A 3 15.48 3.44 -10.01
C ILE A 3 15.59 1.94 -9.73
N ASP A 4 16.17 1.59 -8.59
CA ASP A 4 16.23 0.22 -8.09
C ASP A 4 14.82 -0.22 -7.63
N LEU A 5 14.21 -1.13 -8.39
CA LEU A 5 12.89 -1.70 -8.14
C LEU A 5 12.96 -3.08 -7.45
N THR A 6 14.15 -3.52 -7.02
CA THR A 6 14.32 -4.85 -6.42
C THR A 6 13.53 -4.95 -5.10
N PRO A 7 12.81 -6.05 -4.82
CA PRO A 7 12.06 -6.22 -3.58
C PRO A 7 12.96 -6.11 -2.36
N LYS A 8 12.54 -5.31 -1.38
CA LYS A 8 13.35 -4.99 -0.21
C LYS A 8 12.82 -5.67 1.04
N SER A 9 13.72 -6.24 1.85
CA SER A 9 13.42 -6.84 3.16
C SER A 9 13.48 -5.79 4.27
N SER A 10 12.64 -5.94 5.29
CA SER A 10 12.57 -5.01 6.43
C SER A 10 13.69 -5.23 7.45
N LYS A 11 14.02 -4.19 8.24
CA LYS A 11 14.86 -4.34 9.44
C LYS A 11 13.98 -4.22 10.68
N SER A 12 14.18 -5.10 11.66
CA SER A 12 13.53 -4.99 12.97
C SER A 12 14.14 -3.79 13.71
N VAL A 13 13.31 -2.84 14.10
CA VAL A 13 13.73 -1.65 14.86
C VAL A 13 13.42 -1.81 16.35
N TYR A 14 12.39 -2.61 16.66
CA TYR A 14 11.97 -2.87 18.04
C TYR A 14 11.23 -4.20 18.14
N GLY A 15 11.44 -4.90 19.25
CA GLY A 15 10.67 -6.07 19.65
C GLY A 15 10.55 -6.15 21.18
N GLY A 16 9.33 -6.32 21.68
CA GLY A 16 9.02 -6.51 23.09
C GLY A 16 7.74 -7.32 23.29
N GLU A 17 7.26 -7.45 24.52
CA GLU A 17 6.08 -8.28 24.84
C GLU A 17 4.79 -7.83 24.14
N GLY A 18 4.64 -6.54 23.83
CA GLY A 18 3.47 -5.97 23.14
C GLY A 18 3.50 -6.06 21.61
N GLY A 19 4.56 -6.59 21.00
CA GLY A 19 4.72 -6.66 19.54
C GLY A 19 6.10 -6.21 19.05
N SER A 20 6.29 -6.27 17.74
CA SER A 20 7.52 -5.83 17.06
C SER A 20 7.17 -4.95 15.87
N TYR A 21 7.97 -3.92 15.60
CA TYR A 21 7.81 -3.11 14.38
C TYR A 21 9.10 -3.08 13.57
N PHE A 22 8.90 -2.95 12.27
CA PHE A 22 9.96 -2.98 11.29
C PHE A 22 9.98 -1.65 10.56
N SER A 23 11.17 -1.11 10.30
CA SER A 23 11.33 0.05 9.44
C SER A 23 11.93 -0.34 8.10
N TRP A 24 11.60 0.48 7.11
CA TRP A 24 12.23 0.48 5.80
C TRP A 24 12.78 1.88 5.58
N SER A 25 14.10 2.01 5.51
CA SER A 25 14.77 3.22 5.07
C SER A 25 15.53 2.93 3.78
N PRO A 26 15.60 3.85 2.80
CA PRO A 26 16.46 3.72 1.62
C PRO A 26 17.95 3.47 1.96
N SER A 27 18.40 3.78 3.18
CA SER A 27 19.78 3.59 3.65
C SER A 27 20.07 2.17 4.18
N ASP A 28 19.06 1.35 4.41
CA ASP A 28 19.17 0.16 5.24
C ASP A 28 19.09 -1.15 4.45
N TYR A 29 20.20 -1.52 3.83
CA TYR A 29 20.38 -2.78 3.11
C TYR A 29 20.84 -3.92 4.05
N GLY A 30 20.14 -5.07 4.05
CA GLY A 30 20.55 -6.33 4.72
C GLY A 30 19.40 -7.21 5.29
N TYR A 31 19.33 -8.48 4.85
CA TYR A 31 18.33 -9.57 5.07
C TYR A 31 18.22 -10.14 6.52
N PRO A 32 17.29 -11.08 6.93
CA PRO A 32 16.53 -12.07 6.13
C PRO A 32 15.03 -12.29 6.42
N THR A 33 14.39 -12.98 5.46
CA THR A 33 13.04 -13.56 5.48
C THR A 33 12.95 -14.72 6.48
N GLN A 34 12.02 -14.68 7.45
CA GLN A 34 11.70 -15.85 8.27
C GLN A 34 10.44 -16.55 7.75
N ARG A 35 10.62 -17.81 7.31
CA ARG A 35 9.57 -18.80 7.10
C ARG A 35 9.07 -19.30 8.45
N GLY A 36 7.75 -19.47 8.56
CA GLY A 36 7.15 -20.47 9.44
C GLY A 36 7.16 -20.10 10.92
N MET A 37 6.33 -19.14 11.31
CA MET A 37 5.88 -19.03 12.70
C MET A 37 4.42 -18.58 12.70
N GLN A 38 3.55 -19.48 13.11
CA GLN A 38 2.13 -19.22 13.36
C GLN A 38 1.99 -19.08 14.88
N LEU A 39 2.09 -17.86 15.44
CA LEU A 39 1.79 -17.47 16.85
C LEU A 39 1.71 -15.90 16.98
N PRO A 40 1.13 -15.31 18.06
CA PRO A 40 0.15 -14.20 18.02
C PRO A 40 0.75 -12.78 18.21
N TYR A 41 1.55 -12.28 17.27
CA TYR A 41 2.09 -10.92 17.35
C TYR A 41 1.40 -9.94 16.40
N LEU A 42 1.09 -8.73 16.90
CA LEU A 42 0.66 -7.60 16.08
C LEU A 42 1.85 -7.11 15.23
N VAL A 43 1.67 -7.08 13.90
CA VAL A 43 2.63 -6.51 12.97
C VAL A 43 2.05 -5.23 12.41
N ILE A 44 2.70 -4.10 12.70
CA ILE A 44 2.35 -2.79 12.14
C ILE A 44 3.41 -2.42 11.10
N LEU A 45 2.94 -2.11 9.90
CA LEU A 45 3.73 -1.52 8.84
C LEU A 45 3.49 -0.01 8.83
N PHE A 46 4.54 0.77 9.11
CA PHE A 46 4.49 2.23 9.01
C PHE A 46 5.01 2.68 7.65
N THR A 47 4.19 3.48 6.97
CA THR A 47 4.56 4.13 5.71
C THR A 47 4.16 5.59 5.78
N GLY A 48 5.01 6.48 5.29
CA GLY A 48 4.75 7.91 5.29
C GLY A 48 5.70 8.64 4.35
N ASP A 49 5.36 9.87 4.03
CA ASP A 49 6.21 10.75 3.21
C ASP A 49 7.21 11.50 4.10
N THR A 50 8.49 11.16 3.97
CA THR A 50 9.59 11.79 4.69
C THR A 50 10.26 12.92 3.90
N SER A 51 9.73 13.33 2.74
CA SER A 51 10.31 14.39 1.90
C SER A 51 10.36 15.75 2.59
N LYS A 52 9.40 16.01 3.48
CA LYS A 52 9.31 17.19 4.35
C LYS A 52 9.70 16.90 5.80
N GLY A 53 10.29 15.73 6.06
CA GLY A 53 10.75 15.35 7.39
C GLY A 53 11.89 16.23 7.89
N HIS A 54 12.12 16.26 9.20
CA HIS A 54 13.23 17.01 9.82
C HIS A 54 14.59 16.64 9.19
N LYS A 55 14.76 15.35 8.87
CA LYS A 55 15.81 14.86 7.97
C LYS A 55 15.15 14.14 6.80
N ALA A 56 15.43 14.59 5.59
CA ALA A 56 14.87 13.97 4.39
C ALA A 56 15.29 12.50 4.29
N GLY A 57 14.32 11.60 4.18
CA GLY A 57 14.54 10.16 4.09
C GLY A 57 14.57 9.41 5.43
N GLU A 58 14.40 10.12 6.56
CA GLU A 58 14.32 9.52 7.88
C GLU A 58 12.99 9.88 8.55
N PHE A 59 12.35 8.88 9.18
CA PHE A 59 11.26 9.16 10.10
C PHE A 59 11.82 9.83 11.35
N THR A 60 11.21 10.94 11.75
CA THR A 60 11.52 11.61 13.01
C THR A 60 10.31 11.45 13.91
N GLU A 61 10.47 10.63 14.94
CA GLU A 61 9.43 10.38 15.94
C GLU A 61 9.79 11.11 17.23
N PHE A 62 8.81 11.76 17.85
CA PHE A 62 8.93 12.27 19.21
C PHE A 62 7.75 11.76 20.01
N ALA A 63 8.04 11.02 21.09
CA ALA A 63 7.01 10.56 22.00
C ALA A 63 6.54 11.74 22.85
N LEU A 64 5.22 11.90 23.00
CA LEU A 64 4.68 12.91 23.91
C LEU A 64 4.80 12.45 25.37
N THR A 65 4.52 11.17 25.63
CA THR A 65 4.48 10.56 26.96
C THR A 65 5.28 9.24 26.99
N GLY A 66 5.36 8.61 28.17
CA GLY A 66 6.16 7.40 28.40
C GLY A 66 7.57 7.71 28.89
N ALA A 67 8.39 6.68 29.08
CA ALA A 67 9.71 6.84 29.70
C ALA A 67 10.65 7.78 28.93
N ASN A 68 10.49 7.91 27.61
CA ASN A 68 11.26 8.81 26.75
C ASN A 68 10.39 9.96 26.18
N GLY A 69 9.27 10.28 26.82
CA GLY A 69 8.37 11.33 26.35
C GLY A 69 8.96 12.73 26.52
N ILE A 70 8.74 13.63 25.57
CA ILE A 70 9.29 15.00 25.59
C ILE A 70 8.88 15.78 26.84
N LEU A 71 7.72 15.46 27.41
CA LEU A 71 7.20 16.09 28.62
C LEU A 71 8.08 15.79 29.86
N THR A 72 8.83 14.69 29.86
CA THR A 72 9.80 14.38 30.92
C THR A 72 11.01 15.30 30.92
N GLY A 73 11.28 16.00 29.81
CA GLY A 73 12.38 16.94 29.67
C GLY A 73 12.08 18.34 30.22
N PHE A 74 10.81 18.69 30.43
CA PHE A 74 10.40 19.97 31.00
C PHE A 74 10.31 19.89 32.53
N THR A 75 10.49 21.02 33.22
CA THR A 75 10.26 21.09 34.66
C THR A 75 8.76 21.04 34.97
N SER A 76 8.38 20.54 36.15
CA SER A 76 6.99 20.48 36.60
C SER A 76 6.31 21.85 36.60
N GLU A 77 7.06 22.92 36.90
CA GLU A 77 6.57 24.29 36.85
C GLU A 77 6.12 24.71 35.43
N PHE A 78 6.92 24.43 34.40
CA PHE A 78 6.60 24.84 33.02
C PHE A 78 5.38 24.10 32.49
N VAL A 79 5.30 22.79 32.74
CA VAL A 79 4.14 21.99 32.33
C VAL A 79 2.91 22.38 33.15
N GLY A 80 3.07 22.63 34.46
CA GLY A 80 1.99 23.07 35.35
C GLY A 80 1.39 24.41 34.93
N ARG A 81 2.22 25.41 34.58
CA ARG A 81 1.72 26.68 34.03
C ARG A 81 1.06 26.51 32.66
N ALA A 82 1.56 25.61 31.82
CA ALA A 82 1.00 25.39 30.49
C ALA A 82 -0.35 24.66 30.52
N TRP A 83 -0.54 23.76 31.48
CA TRP A 83 -1.78 22.98 31.65
C TRP A 83 -2.73 23.54 32.71
N ASP A 84 -2.32 24.59 33.42
CA ASP A 84 -3.01 25.14 34.59
C ASP A 84 -3.26 24.06 35.67
N LEU A 85 -2.20 23.34 36.03
CA LEU A 85 -2.23 22.22 36.98
C LEU A 85 -1.20 22.36 38.09
N GLU A 86 -1.55 21.84 39.27
CA GLU A 86 -0.64 21.71 40.41
C GLU A 86 0.55 20.80 40.08
N GLU A 87 1.74 21.15 40.57
CA GLU A 87 2.97 20.42 40.25
C GLU A 87 2.93 18.93 40.62
N ASP A 88 2.24 18.57 41.70
CA ASP A 88 2.12 17.18 42.14
C ASP A 88 1.30 16.36 41.13
N LYS A 89 0.27 16.97 40.52
CA LYS A 89 -0.52 16.34 39.44
C LYS A 89 0.24 16.24 38.14
N VAL A 90 1.10 17.21 37.84
CA VAL A 90 2.01 17.12 36.69
C VAL A 90 2.99 15.96 36.85
N LYS A 91 3.60 15.82 38.04
CA LYS A 91 4.53 14.70 38.33
C LYS A 91 3.84 13.35 38.21
N GLU A 92 2.61 13.26 38.70
CA GLU A 92 1.77 12.06 38.55
C GLU A 92 1.54 11.74 37.07
N LEU A 93 1.05 12.70 36.26
CA LEU A 93 0.70 12.47 34.85
C LEU A 93 1.92 12.15 33.97
N VAL A 94 3.00 12.92 34.11
CA VAL A 94 4.21 12.76 33.28
C VAL A 94 5.03 11.55 33.73
N GLY A 95 5.04 11.22 35.02
CA GLY A 95 5.90 10.18 35.60
C GLY A 95 5.26 8.78 35.72
N SER A 96 3.93 8.65 35.58
CA SER A 96 3.24 7.37 35.81
C SER A 96 3.48 6.33 34.71
N GLN A 97 3.54 6.75 33.44
CA GLN A 97 3.72 5.82 32.33
C GLN A 97 5.21 5.54 32.09
N LYS A 98 5.67 4.33 32.42
CA LYS A 98 7.07 3.90 32.25
C LYS A 98 7.32 3.05 31.01
N SER A 99 6.28 2.65 30.31
CA SER A 99 6.42 1.93 29.04
C SER A 99 6.95 2.85 27.94
N THR A 100 7.50 2.24 26.90
CA THR A 100 7.96 2.93 25.68
C THR A 100 7.20 2.37 24.47
N GLY A 101 6.72 3.26 23.60
CA GLY A 101 6.06 2.88 22.35
C GLY A 101 4.59 2.45 22.51
N VAL A 102 4.34 1.16 22.76
CA VAL A 102 3.00 0.56 22.74
C VAL A 102 2.49 0.31 24.16
N ILE A 103 1.26 0.74 24.44
CA ILE A 103 0.57 0.52 25.72
C ILE A 103 -0.75 -0.21 25.49
N GLU A 104 -1.12 -1.08 26.42
CA GLU A 104 -2.40 -1.77 26.39
C GLU A 104 -3.53 -0.82 26.81
N VAL A 105 -4.59 -0.76 26.01
CA VAL A 105 -5.79 0.03 26.30
C VAL A 105 -7.00 -0.89 26.25
N LYS A 106 -7.92 -0.73 27.20
CA LYS A 106 -9.19 -1.46 27.22
C LYS A 106 -10.18 -0.78 26.27
N ASP A 107 -10.17 -1.26 25.03
CA ASP A 107 -11.16 -1.08 23.96
C ASP A 107 -11.72 0.34 23.76
N GLU A 108 -11.14 1.07 22.81
CA GLU A 108 -11.74 2.27 22.22
C GLU A 108 -11.95 2.06 20.71
N LYS A 109 -13.21 2.07 20.28
CA LYS A 109 -13.57 2.15 18.86
C LYS A 109 -13.40 3.59 18.41
N GLY A 110 -12.55 3.86 17.40
CA GLY A 110 -12.54 5.22 16.87
C GLY A 110 -11.67 5.58 15.66
N MET A 111 -10.58 4.87 15.35
CA MET A 111 -9.62 5.38 14.34
C MET A 111 -9.14 4.34 13.32
N THR A 112 -9.69 3.13 13.32
CA THR A 112 -9.27 2.05 12.42
C THR A 112 -10.34 1.76 11.38
N PHE A 113 -9.92 1.58 10.13
CA PHE A 113 -10.77 1.11 9.05
C PHE A 113 -10.32 -0.29 8.64
N ASN A 114 -11.20 -1.29 8.81
CA ASN A 114 -10.90 -2.67 8.47
C ASN A 114 -11.18 -2.94 6.99
N CYS A 115 -10.15 -2.87 6.14
CA CYS A 115 -10.26 -3.18 4.72
C CYS A 115 -10.66 -4.64 4.43
N LEU A 116 -10.56 -5.58 5.39
CA LEU A 116 -10.94 -6.98 5.20
C LEU A 116 -12.46 -7.20 5.30
N GLU A 117 -13.15 -6.34 6.05
CA GLU A 117 -14.60 -6.41 6.30
C GLU A 117 -15.38 -5.28 5.62
N ALA A 118 -14.66 -4.29 5.08
CA ALA A 118 -15.22 -3.17 4.35
C ALA A 118 -16.03 -3.62 3.12
N ARG A 119 -16.97 -2.75 2.71
CA ARG A 119 -17.68 -2.90 1.44
C ARG A 119 -16.69 -2.86 0.29
N LEU A 120 -16.74 -3.87 -0.57
CA LEU A 120 -15.91 -3.98 -1.76
C LEU A 120 -16.31 -2.92 -2.80
N ASP A 121 -15.34 -2.16 -3.29
CA ASP A 121 -15.53 -1.21 -4.40
C ASP A 121 -15.65 -1.96 -5.73
N VAL A 122 -14.84 -3.01 -5.91
CA VAL A 122 -14.88 -3.89 -7.07
C VAL A 122 -14.91 -5.33 -6.59
N ASN A 123 -15.81 -6.14 -7.15
CA ASN A 123 -15.88 -7.57 -6.85
C ASN A 123 -16.20 -8.35 -8.13
N ILE A 124 -15.20 -9.03 -8.66
CA ILE A 124 -15.33 -9.93 -9.81
C ILE A 124 -15.25 -11.36 -9.29
N LYS A 125 -16.35 -12.11 -9.41
CA LYS A 125 -16.44 -13.51 -8.99
C LYS A 125 -15.29 -14.32 -9.59
N ASN A 126 -14.53 -15.01 -8.74
CA ASN A 126 -13.35 -15.82 -9.08
C ASN A 126 -12.18 -15.06 -9.72
N GLY A 127 -12.25 -13.74 -9.89
CA GLY A 127 -11.18 -12.90 -10.44
C GLY A 127 -10.42 -12.12 -9.37
N GLY A 128 -11.17 -11.46 -8.49
CA GLY A 128 -10.59 -10.66 -7.41
C GLY A 128 -11.54 -9.58 -6.89
N HIS A 129 -11.09 -8.86 -5.87
CA HIS A 129 -11.81 -7.73 -5.31
C HIS A 129 -10.89 -6.61 -4.87
N VAL A 130 -11.42 -5.39 -4.82
CA VAL A 130 -10.71 -4.18 -4.40
C VAL A 130 -11.50 -3.46 -3.32
N VAL A 131 -10.79 -2.97 -2.30
CA VAL A 131 -11.28 -1.98 -1.34
C VAL A 131 -10.33 -0.78 -1.40
N VAL A 132 -10.85 0.41 -1.63
CA VAL A 132 -10.08 1.65 -1.67
C VAL A 132 -10.36 2.45 -0.41
N LEU A 133 -9.31 2.74 0.37
CA LEU A 133 -9.33 3.68 1.47
C LEU A 133 -9.25 5.11 0.92
N ASN A 134 -10.25 5.93 1.24
CA ASN A 134 -10.39 7.30 0.74
C ASN A 134 -11.10 8.21 1.75
N THR A 135 -11.26 9.49 1.43
CA THR A 135 -11.84 10.46 2.36
C THR A 135 -13.31 10.19 2.71
N LYS A 136 -14.02 9.36 1.94
CA LYS A 136 -15.42 9.01 2.21
C LYS A 136 -15.55 7.94 3.30
N ASN A 137 -14.61 7.00 3.38
CA ASN A 137 -14.65 5.92 4.38
C ASN A 137 -13.81 6.21 5.62
N LEU A 138 -12.78 7.04 5.49
CA LEU A 138 -11.98 7.51 6.62
C LEU A 138 -11.57 8.98 6.40
N PRO A 139 -12.37 9.96 6.86
CA PRO A 139 -12.11 11.38 6.57
C PRO A 139 -10.73 11.90 7.01
N SER A 140 -10.12 11.29 8.03
CA SER A 140 -8.78 11.67 8.51
C SER A 140 -7.68 11.48 7.47
N VAL A 141 -7.88 10.63 6.45
CA VAL A 141 -6.90 10.44 5.37
C VAL A 141 -6.67 11.71 4.55
N GLU A 142 -7.65 12.64 4.52
CA GLU A 142 -7.48 13.96 3.89
C GLU A 142 -6.37 14.78 4.56
N GLN A 143 -6.34 14.76 5.89
CA GLN A 143 -5.34 15.49 6.68
C GLN A 143 -3.96 14.83 6.60
N VAL A 144 -3.92 13.51 6.52
CA VAL A 144 -2.68 12.73 6.37
C VAL A 144 -2.11 12.84 4.95
N GLY A 145 -2.96 13.10 3.95
CA GLY A 145 -2.56 13.21 2.55
C GLY A 145 -2.16 11.87 1.90
N LEU A 146 -2.53 10.75 2.51
CA LEU A 146 -2.24 9.40 2.03
C LEU A 146 -3.54 8.64 1.79
N GLY A 147 -3.56 7.76 0.80
CA GLY A 147 -4.63 6.83 0.51
C GLY A 147 -4.08 5.40 0.44
N ALA A 148 -4.98 4.43 0.39
CA ALA A 148 -4.57 3.03 0.29
C ALA A 148 -5.61 2.22 -0.49
N ASP A 149 -5.22 1.05 -0.96
CA ASP A 149 -6.11 0.08 -1.57
C ASP A 149 -5.69 -1.33 -1.18
N LEU A 150 -6.67 -2.18 -0.92
CA LEU A 150 -6.49 -3.61 -0.75
C LEU A 150 -7.03 -4.30 -2.00
N VAL A 151 -6.14 -4.86 -2.79
CA VAL A 151 -6.42 -5.60 -4.02
C VAL A 151 -6.21 -7.08 -3.77
N ARG A 152 -7.27 -7.88 -3.81
CA ARG A 152 -7.17 -9.33 -3.77
C ARG A 152 -7.35 -9.91 -5.16
N ILE A 153 -6.45 -10.79 -5.56
CA ILE A 153 -6.47 -11.46 -6.86
C ILE A 153 -6.63 -12.96 -6.56
N ASN A 154 -7.63 -13.59 -7.17
CA ASN A 154 -7.80 -15.03 -6.99
C ASN A 154 -6.75 -15.81 -7.79
N ALA A 155 -6.48 -17.05 -7.38
CA ALA A 155 -5.49 -17.92 -8.00
C ALA A 155 -5.60 -17.95 -9.54
N GLY A 156 -4.46 -17.80 -10.22
CA GLY A 156 -4.35 -17.76 -11.68
C GLY A 156 -4.97 -16.53 -12.37
N SER A 157 -5.64 -15.64 -11.62
CA SER A 157 -6.26 -14.45 -12.19
C SER A 157 -5.25 -13.32 -12.37
N MET A 158 -5.56 -12.42 -13.30
CA MET A 158 -4.75 -11.27 -13.66
C MET A 158 -5.43 -9.97 -13.24
N CYS A 159 -4.67 -9.04 -12.69
CA CYS A 159 -5.08 -7.64 -12.59
C CYS A 159 -4.67 -6.90 -13.87
N SER A 160 -5.62 -6.17 -14.44
CA SER A 160 -5.47 -5.42 -15.70
C SER A 160 -4.24 -4.52 -15.65
N PRO A 161 -3.45 -4.45 -16.75
CA PRO A 161 -2.37 -3.49 -16.84
C PRO A 161 -2.90 -2.07 -16.59
N GLY A 162 -2.29 -1.36 -15.65
CA GLY A 162 -2.72 -0.03 -15.30
C GLY A 162 -1.61 0.79 -14.66
N PHE A 163 -1.88 2.09 -14.52
CA PHE A 163 -1.01 3.04 -13.87
C PHE A 163 -1.85 3.97 -13.00
N SER A 164 -1.24 4.56 -11.98
CA SER A 164 -1.90 5.61 -11.20
C SER A 164 -1.83 6.92 -11.98
N CYS A 165 -2.99 7.53 -12.23
CA CYS A 165 -3.11 8.72 -13.09
C CYS A 165 -2.71 10.01 -12.36
N ASP A 166 -2.89 10.06 -11.05
CA ASP A 166 -2.75 11.29 -10.28
C ASP A 166 -1.43 11.38 -9.50
N SER A 167 -0.60 10.33 -9.52
CA SER A 167 0.63 10.28 -8.73
C SER A 167 1.90 10.51 -9.56
N ALA A 168 2.57 11.63 -9.27
CA ALA A 168 4.02 11.78 -9.48
C ALA A 168 4.83 10.99 -8.42
N TYR A 169 4.16 10.50 -7.38
CA TYR A 169 4.75 9.81 -6.24
C TYR A 169 4.71 8.29 -6.41
N PRO A 170 5.69 7.56 -5.86
CA PRO A 170 5.74 6.12 -5.98
C PRO A 170 4.57 5.44 -5.24
N VAL A 171 3.95 4.46 -5.88
CA VAL A 171 3.01 3.54 -5.26
C VAL A 171 3.79 2.45 -4.56
N THR A 172 3.56 2.28 -3.26
CA THR A 172 4.21 1.22 -2.48
C THR A 172 3.27 0.02 -2.41
N TYR A 173 3.63 -1.05 -3.11
CA TYR A 173 2.94 -2.32 -3.05
C TYR A 173 3.58 -3.20 -1.98
N ILE A 174 2.77 -3.58 -1.00
CA ILE A 174 3.13 -4.55 0.03
C ILE A 174 2.56 -5.88 -0.41
N VAL A 175 3.47 -6.78 -0.77
CA VAL A 175 3.12 -8.07 -1.32
C VAL A 175 3.23 -9.11 -0.22
N GLN A 176 2.08 -9.64 0.19
CA GLN A 176 2.03 -10.75 1.15
C GLN A 176 1.89 -12.11 0.46
N VAL A 177 1.94 -12.18 -0.88
CA VAL A 177 1.72 -13.44 -1.62
C VAL A 177 2.64 -13.63 -2.84
N ARG A 178 2.59 -14.81 -3.45
CA ARG A 178 3.40 -15.20 -4.61
C ARG A 178 2.67 -14.88 -5.90
N GLY A 179 3.39 -14.31 -6.86
CA GLY A 179 2.83 -14.05 -8.18
C GLY A 179 3.87 -13.44 -9.09
N ARG A 180 3.46 -13.09 -10.31
CA ARG A 180 4.29 -12.40 -11.28
C ARG A 180 3.79 -10.98 -11.49
N ALA A 181 4.69 -10.02 -11.42
CA ALA A 181 4.43 -8.64 -11.77
C ALA A 181 5.35 -8.23 -12.93
N GLN A 182 4.77 -7.59 -13.94
CA GLN A 182 5.51 -6.94 -15.01
C GLN A 182 5.34 -5.44 -14.90
N ILE A 183 6.46 -4.73 -15.00
CA ILE A 183 6.53 -3.28 -14.92
C ILE A 183 7.14 -2.77 -16.22
N PHE A 184 6.43 -1.84 -16.85
CA PHE A 184 6.85 -1.20 -18.10
C PHE A 184 7.22 0.26 -17.84
N GLY A 185 8.31 0.69 -18.49
CA GLY A 185 8.74 2.08 -18.47
C GLY A 185 7.93 2.95 -19.42
N LEU A 186 8.15 4.27 -19.33
CA LEU A 186 7.58 5.26 -20.24
C LEU A 186 8.03 5.06 -21.70
N ASP A 187 9.12 4.34 -21.92
CA ASP A 187 9.66 3.96 -23.23
C ASP A 187 8.96 2.73 -23.84
N GLY A 188 7.95 2.18 -23.17
CA GLY A 188 7.21 1.00 -23.61
C GLY A 188 8.01 -0.30 -23.49
N LYS A 189 9.21 -0.26 -22.91
CA LYS A 189 10.05 -1.45 -22.70
C LYS A 189 9.78 -2.05 -21.32
N PRO A 190 9.86 -3.40 -21.20
CA PRO A 190 9.80 -4.04 -19.89
C PRO A 190 11.00 -3.55 -19.07
N LYS A 191 10.71 -2.85 -17.97
CA LYS A 191 11.72 -2.44 -16.99
C LYS A 191 12.08 -3.61 -16.08
N MET A 192 11.07 -4.40 -15.71
CA MET A 192 11.25 -5.52 -14.80
C MET A 192 10.12 -6.52 -14.96
N GLU A 193 10.47 -7.81 -14.98
CA GLU A 193 9.57 -8.90 -14.66
C GLU A 193 10.04 -9.53 -13.37
N ILE A 194 9.14 -9.66 -12.40
CA ILE A 194 9.50 -10.17 -11.10
C ILE A 194 8.49 -11.15 -10.55
N ARG A 195 9.02 -12.23 -9.98
CA ARG A 195 8.24 -13.11 -9.13
C ARG A 195 8.27 -12.58 -7.70
N VAL A 196 7.17 -11.98 -7.28
CA VAL A 196 7.00 -11.47 -5.93
C VAL A 196 6.73 -12.62 -4.97
N LYS A 197 7.15 -12.49 -3.71
CA LYS A 197 6.90 -13.44 -2.63
C LYS A 197 6.31 -12.71 -1.44
N ALA A 198 5.66 -13.44 -0.56
CA ALA A 198 5.16 -12.92 0.70
C ALA A 198 6.26 -12.21 1.51
N GLY A 199 5.95 -11.01 1.99
CA GLY A 199 6.87 -10.17 2.78
C GLY A 199 7.71 -9.20 1.95
N ASN A 200 7.53 -9.18 0.62
CA ASN A 200 8.25 -8.26 -0.26
C ASN A 200 7.56 -6.89 -0.30
N LEU A 201 8.35 -5.83 -0.21
CA LEU A 201 7.94 -4.48 -0.55
C LEU A 201 8.39 -4.14 -1.98
N LEU A 202 7.46 -3.66 -2.81
CA LEU A 202 7.73 -3.23 -4.17
C LEU A 202 7.29 -1.77 -4.33
N ILE A 203 8.26 -0.89 -4.59
CA ILE A 203 8.00 0.53 -4.80
C ILE A 203 7.99 0.78 -6.30
N ILE A 204 6.87 1.25 -6.84
CA ILE A 204 6.70 1.53 -8.26
C ILE A 204 6.53 3.03 -8.45
N PRO A 205 7.46 3.71 -9.14
CA PRO A 205 7.34 5.14 -9.39
C PRO A 205 6.08 5.48 -10.19
N GLY A 206 5.61 6.72 -10.05
CA GLY A 206 4.46 7.23 -10.79
C GLY A 206 4.60 7.01 -12.30
N PHE A 207 3.46 6.82 -12.98
CA PHE A 207 3.33 6.60 -14.43
C PHE A 207 3.94 5.31 -15.01
N LEU A 208 4.60 4.45 -14.22
CA LEU A 208 4.97 3.12 -14.73
C LEU A 208 3.73 2.22 -14.78
N VAL A 209 3.60 1.48 -15.88
CA VAL A 209 2.49 0.55 -16.08
C VAL A 209 2.81 -0.77 -15.40
N VAL A 210 1.86 -1.26 -14.61
CA VAL A 210 2.01 -2.47 -13.82
C VAL A 210 0.90 -3.44 -14.18
N SER A 211 1.26 -4.70 -14.41
CA SER A 211 0.30 -5.80 -14.46
C SER A 211 0.74 -6.93 -13.57
N LYS A 212 -0.23 -7.65 -12.98
CA LYS A 212 0.00 -8.66 -11.95
C LYS A 212 -0.80 -9.89 -12.27
N ILE A 213 -0.19 -11.06 -12.10
CA ILE A 213 -0.83 -12.37 -12.25
C ILE A 213 -0.55 -13.16 -10.96
N ALA A 214 -1.62 -13.63 -10.32
CA ALA A 214 -1.57 -14.54 -9.18
C ALA A 214 -1.05 -15.92 -9.62
N ASP A 215 -0.32 -16.60 -8.74
CA ASP A 215 0.06 -17.99 -8.99
C ASP A 215 -1.18 -18.91 -8.89
N GLU A 216 -1.08 -20.17 -9.34
CA GLU A 216 -2.22 -21.11 -9.38
C GLU A 216 -2.64 -21.63 -7.99
N GLU A 217 -1.85 -21.39 -6.94
CA GLU A 217 -2.08 -21.86 -5.57
C GLU A 217 -2.19 -20.67 -4.60
N GLY A 218 -3.40 -20.40 -4.10
CA GLY A 218 -3.64 -19.42 -3.02
C GLY A 218 -4.82 -18.46 -3.28
N THR A 219 -5.29 -17.84 -2.20
CA THR A 219 -6.13 -16.63 -2.28
C THR A 219 -5.20 -15.45 -2.05
N ASP A 220 -4.84 -14.75 -3.12
CA ASP A 220 -3.71 -13.83 -3.09
C ASP A 220 -4.17 -12.40 -2.78
N TRP A 221 -3.41 -11.67 -1.97
CA TRP A 221 -3.68 -10.26 -1.70
C TRP A 221 -2.45 -9.39 -1.87
N PHE A 222 -2.70 -8.21 -2.43
CA PHE A 222 -1.79 -7.11 -2.65
C PHE A 222 -2.38 -5.90 -1.94
N SER A 223 -1.66 -5.36 -0.97
CA SER A 223 -2.03 -4.05 -0.42
C SER A 223 -1.17 -3.01 -1.12
N SER A 224 -1.78 -1.95 -1.63
CA SER A 224 -1.06 -0.80 -2.14
C SER A 224 -1.32 0.39 -1.25
N ILE A 225 -0.27 1.15 -0.96
CA ILE A 225 -0.34 2.42 -0.26
C ILE A 225 0.10 3.49 -1.26
N ILE A 226 -0.71 4.53 -1.35
CA ILE A 226 -0.55 5.59 -2.35
C ILE A 226 -0.45 6.91 -1.61
N SER A 227 0.53 7.73 -1.99
CA SER A 227 0.75 9.04 -1.37
C SER A 227 -0.26 10.12 -1.82
N ILE A 228 -1.53 9.74 -1.98
CA ILE A 228 -2.66 10.62 -2.34
C ILE A 228 -3.94 10.08 -1.70
N PRO A 229 -4.76 10.93 -1.04
CA PRO A 229 -5.93 10.50 -0.28
C PRO A 229 -7.10 9.95 -1.12
N ASN A 230 -7.13 10.22 -2.43
CA ASN A 230 -8.13 9.71 -3.36
C ASN A 230 -7.42 9.13 -4.59
N PRO A 231 -6.88 7.91 -4.52
CA PRO A 231 -6.12 7.34 -5.63
C PRO A 231 -7.03 7.02 -6.82
N ILE A 232 -6.65 7.51 -8.00
CA ILE A 232 -7.29 7.15 -9.28
C ILE A 232 -6.33 6.27 -10.08
N PHE A 233 -6.88 5.17 -10.60
CA PHE A 233 -6.16 4.23 -11.46
C PHE A 233 -6.76 4.22 -12.86
N CYS A 234 -5.88 4.17 -13.83
CA CYS A 234 -6.21 4.06 -15.24
C CYS A 234 -5.84 2.66 -15.73
N HIS A 235 -6.77 1.99 -16.40
CA HIS A 235 -6.62 0.61 -16.86
C HIS A 235 -6.54 0.57 -18.39
N LEU A 236 -5.62 -0.22 -18.92
CA LEU A 236 -5.39 -0.35 -20.36
C LEU A 236 -6.24 -1.45 -21.00
N ALA A 237 -6.77 -2.38 -20.20
CA ALA A 237 -7.67 -3.44 -20.66
C ALA A 237 -8.90 -3.57 -19.76
N GLY A 238 -9.98 -4.10 -20.31
CA GLY A 238 -11.26 -4.32 -19.61
C GLY A 238 -12.36 -3.37 -20.08
N ARG A 239 -13.55 -3.47 -19.47
CA ARG A 239 -14.74 -2.69 -19.84
C ARG A 239 -14.52 -1.18 -19.70
N THR A 240 -13.86 -0.77 -18.62
CA THR A 240 -13.61 0.64 -18.23
C THR A 240 -12.24 1.13 -18.69
N SER A 241 -11.63 0.47 -19.68
CA SER A 241 -10.27 0.81 -20.10
C SER A 241 -10.20 2.03 -21.03
N ASP A 242 -9.11 2.77 -20.92
CA ASP A 242 -8.82 3.93 -21.78
C ASP A 242 -8.75 3.53 -23.24
N SER A 243 -8.23 2.33 -23.53
CA SER A 243 -8.18 1.78 -24.88
C SER A 243 -9.58 1.66 -25.48
N LYS A 244 -10.60 1.30 -24.69
CA LYS A 244 -12.00 1.27 -25.15
C LYS A 244 -12.68 2.63 -25.14
N ALA A 245 -12.19 3.60 -24.38
CA ALA A 245 -12.69 4.97 -24.43
C ALA A 245 -12.26 5.71 -25.71
N LEU A 246 -11.14 5.33 -26.32
CA LEU A 246 -10.65 5.91 -27.58
C LEU A 246 -11.54 5.57 -28.77
N ASN A 247 -11.60 6.49 -29.75
CA ASN A 247 -12.32 6.30 -31.00
C ASN A 247 -11.73 5.11 -31.80
N PRO A 248 -12.56 4.21 -32.35
CA PRO A 248 -12.10 3.08 -33.16
C PRO A 248 -11.11 3.43 -34.27
N GLN A 249 -11.34 4.54 -34.98
CA GLN A 249 -10.46 4.98 -36.07
C GLN A 249 -9.07 5.36 -35.57
N VAL A 250 -8.98 5.93 -34.36
CA VAL A 250 -7.70 6.26 -33.72
C VAL A 250 -6.94 4.99 -33.37
N LEU A 251 -7.61 3.95 -32.85
CA LEU A 251 -6.96 2.66 -32.56
C LEU A 251 -6.50 1.94 -33.83
N VAL A 252 -7.34 1.89 -34.87
CA VAL A 252 -6.98 1.30 -36.17
C VAL A 252 -5.72 1.95 -36.72
N ALA A 253 -5.66 3.29 -36.69
CA ALA A 253 -4.48 4.03 -37.13
C ALA A 253 -3.26 3.84 -36.20
N SER A 254 -3.46 3.83 -34.88
CA SER A 254 -2.38 3.73 -33.89
C SER A 254 -1.73 2.35 -33.88
N PHE A 255 -2.53 1.28 -33.96
CA PHE A 255 -2.03 -0.09 -34.03
C PHE A 255 -1.64 -0.51 -35.46
N ASN A 256 -1.98 0.30 -36.47
CA ASN A 256 -1.79 -0.03 -37.89
C ASN A 256 -2.39 -1.41 -38.23
N VAL A 257 -3.64 -1.62 -37.85
CA VAL A 257 -4.37 -2.89 -38.03
C VAL A 257 -5.62 -2.69 -38.88
N ALA A 258 -6.19 -3.78 -39.39
CA ALA A 258 -7.48 -3.73 -40.08
C ALA A 258 -8.64 -3.44 -39.10
N PRO A 259 -9.72 -2.75 -39.51
CA PRO A 259 -10.89 -2.47 -38.66
C PRO A 259 -11.52 -3.71 -38.01
N GLU A 260 -11.40 -4.87 -38.64
CA GLU A 260 -11.90 -6.15 -38.14
C GLU A 260 -11.17 -6.58 -36.86
N ALA A 261 -9.86 -6.36 -36.80
CA ALA A 261 -9.05 -6.66 -35.61
C ALA A 261 -9.45 -5.75 -34.44
N GLU A 262 -9.77 -4.49 -34.71
CA GLU A 262 -10.26 -3.54 -33.72
C GLU A 262 -11.65 -3.92 -33.20
N LYS A 263 -12.56 -4.29 -34.10
CA LYS A 263 -13.88 -4.79 -33.75
C LYS A 263 -13.78 -6.07 -32.90
N HIS A 264 -12.83 -6.95 -33.23
CA HIS A 264 -12.55 -8.14 -32.43
C HIS A 264 -12.04 -7.77 -31.03
N PHE A 265 -11.07 -6.86 -30.93
CA PHE A 265 -10.56 -6.36 -29.65
C PHE A 265 -11.68 -5.81 -28.75
N ARG A 266 -12.57 -4.96 -29.29
CA ARG A 266 -13.69 -4.41 -28.52
C ARG A 266 -14.70 -5.45 -28.07
N SER A 267 -14.92 -6.48 -28.88
CA SER A 267 -15.86 -7.57 -28.57
C SER A 267 -15.43 -8.42 -27.37
N LYS A 268 -14.13 -8.42 -27.03
CA LYS A 268 -13.59 -9.18 -25.91
C LYS A 268 -13.59 -8.36 -24.61
N ARG A 269 -13.74 -9.02 -23.46
CA ARG A 269 -13.66 -8.39 -22.11
C ARG A 269 -14.61 -7.19 -21.94
N THR A 270 -15.88 -7.36 -22.33
CA THR A 270 -16.95 -6.36 -22.16
C THR A 270 -17.60 -6.41 -20.79
N ASN A 271 -17.55 -7.56 -20.10
CA ASN A 271 -18.16 -7.78 -18.78
C ASN A 271 -17.15 -7.82 -17.63
N THR A 272 -15.86 -7.62 -17.92
CA THR A 272 -14.77 -7.68 -16.94
C THR A 272 -14.09 -6.33 -16.86
N GLU A 273 -14.05 -5.73 -15.68
CA GLU A 273 -13.46 -4.40 -15.47
C GLU A 273 -11.96 -4.49 -15.23
N ILE A 274 -11.56 -5.00 -14.07
CA ILE A 274 -10.16 -4.92 -13.60
C ILE A 274 -9.50 -6.29 -13.48
N PHE A 275 -10.26 -7.34 -13.11
CA PHE A 275 -9.72 -8.69 -12.98
C PHE A 275 -10.12 -9.58 -14.16
N PHE A 276 -9.16 -10.35 -14.65
CA PHE A 276 -9.36 -11.33 -15.71
C PHE A 276 -9.07 -12.72 -15.16
N LEU A 277 -10.03 -13.63 -15.35
CA LEU A 277 -9.89 -15.02 -14.94
C LEU A 277 -8.74 -15.68 -15.70
N ALA A 278 -8.14 -16.70 -15.08
CA ALA A 278 -7.21 -17.58 -15.76
C ALA A 278 -7.84 -18.08 -17.07
N PRO A 279 -7.09 -18.14 -18.18
CA PRO A 279 -7.57 -18.85 -19.36
C PRO A 279 -7.91 -20.28 -18.94
N ASN A 280 -9.08 -20.78 -19.33
CA ASN A 280 -9.38 -22.20 -19.19
C ASN A 280 -8.23 -22.95 -19.85
N LYS A 281 -7.54 -23.81 -19.10
CA LYS A 281 -6.69 -24.84 -19.71
C LYS A 281 -7.68 -25.74 -20.44
N GLU A 282 -7.85 -25.52 -21.74
CA GLU A 282 -8.54 -26.48 -22.60
C GLU A 282 -7.76 -27.80 -22.49
N GLU A 283 -8.47 -28.87 -22.12
CA GLU A 283 -8.05 -30.26 -22.33
C GLU A 283 -7.90 -30.55 -23.83
#